data_AF-A0A447RBQ9-F1
#
_entry.id   AF-A0A447RBQ9-F1
#
_cell.length_a   1.000
_cell.length_b   1.000
_cell.length_c   1.000
_cell.angle_alpha   90.00
_cell.angle_beta   90.00
_cell.angle_gamma   90.00
#
_symmetry.space_group_name_H-M   'P 1'
#
loop_
_entity.id
_entity.type
_entity.pdbx_description
1 polymer ?
#
loop_
_entity_poly.entity_id
_entity_poly.type
_entity_poly.pdbx_seq_one_letter_code
_entity_poly.pdbx_strand_id
1 'polypeptide(L)'
;MILPGLVALIYRDGAGRAFTQTFFVALAIGSMLWWPNRREKGELKSREGFLIVVLFWTVLGSVGALPFIFSESPNLTITDAFF
;
A
#
# COMPACT_ATOMS: atom_id res chain seq x y z
N MET A 1 -7.09 -2.86 -2.42
CA MET A 1 -7.75 -1.53 -2.32
C MET A 1 -9.06 -1.42 -3.10
N ILE A 2 -9.20 -2.01 -4.29
CA ILE A 2 -10.43 -1.90 -5.11
C ILE A 2 -11.63 -2.63 -4.48
N LEU A 3 -11.45 -3.86 -3.96
CA LEU A 3 -12.53 -4.65 -3.37
C LEU A 3 -13.18 -3.96 -2.15
N PRO A 4 -12.42 -3.48 -1.14
CA PRO A 4 -13.00 -2.75 -0.01
C PRO A 4 -13.63 -1.41 -0.42
N GLY A 5 -13.05 -0.70 -1.41
CA GLY A 5 -13.63 0.53 -1.94
C GLY A 5 -15.00 0.31 -2.58
N LEU A 6 -15.18 -0.81 -3.30
CA LEU A 6 -16.46 -1.20 -3.90
C LEU A 6 -17.50 -1.52 -2.82
N VAL A 7 -17.11 -2.26 -1.78
CA VAL A 7 -17.99 -2.54 -0.63
C VAL A 7 -18.40 -1.25 0.07
N ALA A 8 -17.46 -0.33 0.32
CA ALA A 8 -17.76 0.95 0.95
C ALA A 8 -18.71 1.84 0.11
N LEU A 9 -18.66 1.73 -1.23
CA LEU A 9 -19.62 2.41 -2.12
C LEU A 9 -21.02 1.80 -2.04
N ILE A 10 -21.12 0.46 -1.94
CA ILE A 10 -22.39 -0.24 -1.75
C ILE A 10 -23.02 0.14 -0.40
N TYR A 11 -22.22 0.12 0.67
CA TYR A 11 -22.68 0.40 2.03
C TYR A 11 -22.79 1.90 2.37
N ARG A 12 -22.33 2.80 1.47
CA ARG A 12 -22.31 4.27 1.66
C ARG A 12 -21.61 4.72 2.94
N ASP A 13 -20.61 3.97 3.39
CA ASP A 13 -19.99 4.13 4.71
C ASP A 13 -18.94 5.26 4.78
N GLY A 14 -18.81 6.07 3.72
CA GLY A 14 -17.85 7.19 3.63
C GLY A 14 -16.37 6.77 3.49
N ALA A 15 -16.00 5.59 3.99
CA ALA A 15 -14.64 5.03 3.99
C ALA A 15 -14.07 4.74 2.58
N GLY A 16 -14.92 4.71 1.55
CA GLY A 16 -14.49 4.48 0.17
C GLY A 16 -13.44 5.47 -0.32
N ARG A 17 -13.48 6.72 0.18
CA ARG A 17 -12.51 7.77 -0.18
C ARG A 17 -11.08 7.40 0.25
N ALA A 18 -10.91 6.90 1.47
CA ALA A 18 -9.60 6.51 1.99
C ALA A 18 -8.99 5.36 1.16
N PHE A 19 -9.80 4.35 0.80
CA PHE A 19 -9.32 3.25 -0.04
C PHE A 19 -8.94 3.69 -1.46
N THR A 20 -9.69 4.61 -2.08
CA THR A 20 -9.36 5.16 -3.39
C THR A 20 -8.08 6.01 -3.32
N GLN A 21 -7.92 6.85 -2.30
CA GLN A 21 -6.69 7.63 -2.10
C GLN A 21 -5.47 6.72 -1.90
N THR A 22 -5.56 5.72 -1.02
CA THR A 22 -4.50 4.74 -0.81
C THR A 22 -4.13 4.01 -2.10
N PHE A 23 -5.12 3.66 -2.93
CA PHE A 23 -4.86 3.03 -4.22
C PHE A 23 -4.01 3.91 -5.14
N PHE A 24 -4.38 5.18 -5.31
CA PHE A 24 -3.62 6.10 -6.16
C PHE A 24 -2.23 6.40 -5.60
N VAL A 25 -2.09 6.54 -4.28
CA VAL A 25 -0.78 6.74 -3.63
C VAL A 25 0.13 5.53 -3.86
N ALA A 26 -0.36 4.32 -3.59
CA ALA A 26 0.40 3.09 -3.79
C ALA A 26 0.79 2.90 -5.26
N LEU A 27 -0.12 3.19 -6.19
CA LEU A 27 0.13 3.09 -7.62
C LEU A 27 1.16 4.13 -8.09
N ALA A 28 1.07 5.37 -7.60
CA ALA A 28 2.02 6.43 -7.93
C ALA A 28 3.42 6.10 -7.43
N ILE A 29 3.56 5.70 -6.16
CA ILE A 29 4.85 5.33 -5.56
C ILE A 29 5.43 4.10 -6.27
N GLY A 30 4.64 3.06 -6.47
CA GLY A 30 5.08 1.84 -7.17
C GLY A 30 5.53 2.13 -8.60
N SER A 31 4.78 2.97 -9.32
CA SER A 31 5.12 3.38 -10.69
C SER A 31 6.38 4.25 -10.73
N MET A 32 6.54 5.16 -9.77
CA MET A 32 7.71 6.05 -9.67
C MET A 32 8.99 5.27 -9.37
N LEU A 33 8.92 4.23 -8.53
CA LEU A 33 10.05 3.34 -8.24
C LEU A 33 10.34 2.39 -9.41
N TRP A 34 9.31 1.89 -10.09
CA TRP A 34 9.47 0.94 -11.18
C TRP A 34 9.97 1.59 -12.47
N TRP A 35 9.47 2.78 -12.83
CA TRP A 35 9.77 3.44 -14.09
C TRP A 35 11.27 3.62 -14.40
N PRO A 36 12.12 4.12 -13.47
CA PRO A 36 13.55 4.24 -13.72
C PRO A 36 14.26 2.87 -13.78
N ASN A 37 13.80 1.89 -12.99
CA ASN A 37 14.48 0.59 -12.85
C ASN A 37 14.01 -0.47 -13.86
N ARG A 38 13.04 -0.16 -14.74
CA ARG A 38 12.41 -1.13 -15.65
C ARG A 38 13.37 -1.83 -16.64
N ARG A 39 14.57 -1.28 -16.86
CA ARG A 39 15.55 -1.81 -17.82
C ARG A 39 16.64 -2.66 -17.17
N GLU A 40 16.71 -2.67 -15.84
CA GLU A 40 17.71 -3.42 -15.10
C GLU A 40 17.33 -4.90 -15.05
N LYS A 41 18.20 -5.74 -15.61
CA LYS A 41 18.08 -7.21 -15.59
C LYS A 41 19.37 -7.78 -14.99
N GLY A 42 19.53 -7.61 -13.68
CA GLY A 42 20.60 -8.23 -12.91
C GLY A 42 20.28 -9.68 -12.56
N GLU A 43 21.31 -10.52 -12.47
CA GLU A 43 21.16 -11.87 -11.90
C GLU A 43 20.88 -11.75 -10.39
N LEU A 44 19.78 -12.37 -9.94
CA LEU A 44 19.40 -12.38 -8.52
C LEU A 44 20.32 -13.32 -7.73
N LYS A 45 21.08 -12.75 -6.80
CA LYS A 45 21.88 -13.49 -5.82
C LYS A 45 21.04 -13.83 -4.59
N SER A 46 21.39 -14.89 -3.84
CA SER A 46 20.65 -15.32 -2.65
C SER A 46 20.46 -14.21 -1.59
N ARG A 47 21.43 -13.29 -1.45
CA ARG A 47 21.34 -12.13 -0.54
C ARG A 47 20.24 -11.15 -0.96
N GLU A 48 20.08 -10.94 -2.25
CA GLU A 48 19.06 -10.04 -2.81
C GLU A 48 17.68 -10.64 -2.64
N GLY A 49 17.55 -11.96 -2.81
CA GLY A 49 16.30 -12.68 -2.52
C GLY A 49 15.82 -12.46 -1.08
N PHE A 50 16.73 -12.56 -0.10
CA PHE A 50 16.38 -12.26 1.30
C PHE A 50 15.90 -10.81 1.49
N LEU A 51 16.61 -9.86 0.88
CA LEU A 51 16.25 -8.44 0.96
C LEU A 51 14.86 -8.16 0.34
N ILE A 52 14.56 -8.79 -0.80
CA ILE A 52 13.26 -8.67 -1.47
C ILE A 52 12.14 -9.15 -0.55
N VAL A 53 12.32 -10.26 0.17
CA VAL A 53 11.29 -10.78 1.10
C VAL A 53 11.05 -9.81 2.25
N VAL A 54 12.11 -9.27 2.86
CA VAL A 54 11.98 -8.29 3.94
C VAL A 54 11.29 -7.02 3.44
N LEU A 55 11.73 -6.48 2.29
CA LEU A 55 11.13 -5.30 1.70
C LEU A 55 9.67 -5.53 1.30
N PHE A 56 9.34 -6.72 0.80
CA PHE A 56 7.97 -7.08 0.45
C PHE A 56 7.04 -6.94 1.65
N TRP A 57 7.39 -7.53 2.79
CA TRP A 57 6.57 -7.44 4.00
C TRP A 57 6.54 -6.03 4.59
N THR A 58 7.67 -5.33 4.61
CA THR A 58 7.74 -3.96 5.12
C THR A 58 6.89 -3.00 4.29
N VAL A 59 6.99 -3.06 2.96
CA VAL A 59 6.20 -2.20 2.06
C VAL A 59 4.73 -2.60 2.10
N LEU A 60 4.41 -3.89 2.09
CA LEU A 60 3.02 -4.36 2.15
C LEU A 60 2.33 -3.93 3.44
N GLY A 61 3.00 -4.06 4.59
CA GLY A 61 2.49 -3.58 5.88
C GLY A 61 2.29 -2.07 5.89
N SER A 62 3.28 -1.31 5.40
CA SER A 62 3.19 0.16 5.34
C SER A 62 2.05 0.64 4.45
N VAL A 63 1.86 0.02 3.27
CA VAL A 63 0.76 0.35 2.35
C VAL A 63 -0.59 -0.12 2.90
N GLY A 64 -0.60 -1.22 3.65
CA GLY A 64 -1.79 -1.74 4.33
C GLY A 64 -2.32 -0.84 5.44
N ALA A 65 -1.44 -0.05 6.08
CA ALA A 65 -1.77 0.93 7.12
C ALA A 65 -2.37 2.24 6.57
N LEU A 66 -2.04 2.62 5.34
CA LEU A 66 -2.50 3.87 4.70
C LEU A 66 -4.02 4.13 4.71
N PRO A 67 -4.92 3.16 4.42
CA PRO A 67 -6.35 3.43 4.43
C PRO A 67 -6.86 3.73 5.84
N PHE A 68 -6.23 3.18 6.89
CA PHE A 68 -6.55 3.47 8.27
C PHE A 68 -6.05 4.85 8.70
N ILE A 69 -4.88 5.26 8.20
CA ILE A 69 -4.33 6.62 8.43
C ILE A 69 -5.18 7.68 7.73
N PHE A 70 -5.69 7.39 6.52
CA PHE A 70 -6.51 8.34 5.76
C PHE A 70 -8.00 8.31 6.12
N SER A 71 -8.46 7.29 6.87
CA SER A 71 -9.84 7.25 7.30
C SER A 71 -10.05 8.17 8.50
N GLU A 72 -11.05 9.05 8.44
CA GLU A 72 -11.48 9.87 9.58
C GLU A 72 -12.19 9.03 10.66
N SER A 73 -12.58 7.79 10.34
CA SER A 73 -13.25 6.87 11.25
C SER A 73 -12.82 5.42 10.97
N PRO A 74 -12.28 4.70 11.97
CA PRO A 74 -11.87 5.16 13.30
C PRO A 74 -10.63 6.05 13.19
N ASN A 75 -10.62 7.19 13.90
CA ASN A 75 -9.47 8.12 13.96
C ASN A 75 -8.35 7.48 14.80
N LEU A 76 -7.60 6.56 14.16
CA LEU A 76 -6.56 5.77 14.79
C LEU A 76 -5.24 6.54 14.87
N THR A 77 -4.45 6.25 15.91
CA THR A 77 -3.08 6.73 15.94
C THR A 77 -2.25 6.03 14.86
N ILE A 78 -1.14 6.64 14.43
CA ILE A 78 -0.26 6.04 13.41
C ILE A 78 0.20 4.64 13.86
N THR A 79 0.52 4.47 15.14
CA THR A 79 0.92 3.16 15.67
C THR A 79 -0.21 2.14 15.52
N ASP A 80 -1.44 2.49 15.89
CA ASP A 80 -2.60 1.59 15.80
C ASP A 80 -3.03 1.30 14.35
N ALA A 81 -2.65 2.14 13.40
CA ALA A 81 -2.87 1.88 11.98
C ALA A 81 -1.87 0.86 11.40
N PHE A 82 -0.69 0.74 12.01
CA PHE A 82 0.36 -0.20 11.61
C PHE A 82 0.26 -1.58 12.30
N PHE A 83 -0.26 -1.62 13.53
CA PHE A 83 -0.43 -2.82 14.35
C PHE A 83 -1.80 -3.47 14.15
#